data_AF-A0A2H3DXS3-F1
#
_entry.id   AF-A0A2H3DXS3-F1
#
_cell.length_a   1.000
_cell.length_b   1.000
_cell.length_c   1.000
_cell.angle_alpha   90.00
_cell.angle_beta   90.00
_cell.angle_gamma   90.00
#
_symmetry.space_group_name_H-M   'P 1'
#
loop_
_entity.id
_entity.type
_entity.pdbx_description
1 polymer ?
#
loop_
_entity_poly.entity_id
_entity_poly.type
_entity_poly.pdbx_seq_one_letter_code
_entity_poly.pdbx_strand_id
1 'polypeptide(L)'
;MLQESLSICICSKCGFSCSKDKPQINVPLMQSFMYTGTSPSGDNFQQARNVRGKLVKYFTRLDAEKKSMEEALAVYERVLAPVRRLPPEILMEIFTWTRNSQSYHAHRMKGSPWVVSHVCKTWRAAALSCPELWTNFIVSHRSIHRKDPCSMLRAIVKR
;
A
#
# COMPACT_ATOMS: atom_id res chain seq x y z
N MET A 1 -18.58 4.46 -20.84
CA MET A 1 -17.74 5.54 -20.28
C MET A 1 -17.06 4.97 -19.04
N LEU A 2 -15.84 4.45 -19.03
CA LEU A 2 -14.77 4.24 -20.01
C LEU A 2 -14.29 2.78 -19.84
N GLN A 3 -14.26 2.01 -20.93
CA GLN A 3 -13.47 0.78 -20.98
C GLN A 3 -12.03 1.21 -21.29
N GLU A 4 -11.19 1.36 -20.27
CA GLU A 4 -9.75 1.28 -20.49
C GLU A 4 -9.35 -0.18 -20.35
N SER A 5 -9.34 -0.87 -21.48
CA SER A 5 -8.72 -2.17 -21.62
C SER A 5 -7.22 -2.02 -21.37
N LEU A 6 -6.77 -2.35 -20.15
CA LEU A 6 -5.38 -2.70 -19.90
C LEU A 6 -5.11 -4.03 -20.63
N SER A 7 -4.87 -3.93 -21.93
CA SER A 7 -4.46 -5.05 -22.78
C SER A 7 -3.02 -5.40 -22.43
N ILE A 8 -2.84 -6.08 -21.30
CA ILE A 8 -1.59 -6.77 -21.00
C ILE A 8 -1.52 -7.92 -22.01
N CYS A 9 -0.65 -7.80 -23.01
CA CYS A 9 -0.39 -8.88 -23.96
C CYS A 9 0.29 -10.04 -23.21
N ILE A 10 -0.53 -10.92 -22.64
CA ILE A 10 -0.10 -12.12 -21.94
C ILE A 10 0.27 -13.18 -23.00
N CYS A 11 1.51 -13.66 -22.99
CA CYS A 11 1.93 -14.76 -23.86
C CYS A 11 1.15 -16.04 -23.52
N SER A 12 0.52 -16.66 -24.51
CA SER A 12 -0.34 -17.85 -24.36
C SER A 12 0.39 -19.13 -23.90
N LYS A 13 1.73 -19.11 -23.84
CA LYS A 13 2.55 -20.23 -23.35
C LYS A 13 3.07 -20.07 -21.93
N CYS A 14 3.19 -18.85 -21.39
CA CYS A 14 3.85 -18.63 -20.08
C CYS A 14 3.22 -17.56 -19.18
N GLY A 15 2.14 -16.88 -19.58
CA GLY A 15 1.37 -16.03 -18.67
C GLY A 15 1.98 -14.66 -18.34
N PHE A 16 3.16 -14.31 -18.85
CA PHE A 16 3.79 -12.99 -18.68
C PHE A 16 4.29 -12.42 -20.01
N SER A 17 4.47 -11.10 -20.07
CA SER A 17 5.10 -10.39 -21.19
C SER A 17 6.43 -11.06 -21.56
N CYS A 18 6.50 -11.68 -22.73
CA CYS A 18 7.73 -12.28 -23.23
C CYS A 18 8.66 -11.15 -23.65
N SER A 19 9.44 -10.61 -22.70
CA SER A 19 10.42 -9.57 -22.99
C SER A 19 11.46 -10.16 -23.95
N LYS A 20 11.39 -9.74 -25.22
CA LYS A 20 12.28 -10.15 -26.32
C LYS A 20 13.77 -9.86 -26.04
N ASP A 21 14.05 -9.13 -24.97
CA ASP A 21 15.35 -8.62 -24.56
C ASP A 21 16.06 -9.49 -23.51
N LYS A 22 15.69 -10.77 -23.35
CA LYS A 22 16.45 -11.66 -22.46
C LYS A 22 17.85 -11.88 -23.04
N PRO A 23 18.94 -11.40 -22.40
CA PRO A 23 20.27 -11.58 -22.94
C PRO A 23 20.61 -13.08 -22.95
N GLN A 24 20.97 -13.61 -24.12
CA GLN A 24 21.56 -14.95 -24.25
C GLN A 24 23.02 -14.85 -23.78
N ILE A 25 23.32 -15.42 -22.61
CA ILE A 25 24.63 -15.29 -21.97
C ILE A 25 25.32 -16.65 -22.01
N ASN A 26 26.39 -16.74 -22.80
CA ASN A 26 27.28 -17.88 -22.79
C ASN A 26 28.34 -17.66 -21.69
N VAL A 27 28.09 -18.22 -20.51
CA VAL A 27 28.93 -18.17 -19.30
C VAL A 27 30.34 -18.83 -19.37
N PRO A 28 30.67 -19.78 -20.28
CA PRO A 28 31.89 -20.59 -20.18
C PRO A 28 33.23 -19.86 -20.24
N LEU A 29 33.32 -18.64 -20.78
CA LEU A 29 34.61 -17.95 -20.91
C LEU A 29 35.19 -17.52 -19.55
N MET A 30 34.35 -17.24 -18.55
CA MET A 30 34.83 -16.74 -17.24
C MET A 30 35.31 -17.86 -16.31
N GLN A 31 34.72 -19.06 -16.41
CA GLN A 31 35.07 -20.20 -15.57
C GLN A 31 36.49 -20.68 -15.86
N SER A 32 36.88 -20.79 -17.14
CA SER A 32 38.24 -21.22 -17.51
C SER A 32 39.33 -20.34 -16.90
N PHE A 33 39.14 -19.01 -16.83
CA PHE A 33 40.15 -18.10 -16.30
C PHE A 33 40.40 -18.24 -14.79
N MET A 34 39.36 -18.57 -14.01
CA MET A 34 39.53 -18.77 -12.56
C MET A 34 40.33 -20.04 -12.25
N TYR A 35 40.29 -21.04 -13.13
CA TYR A 35 40.96 -22.33 -12.93
C TYR A 35 42.36 -22.43 -13.57
N THR A 36 42.69 -21.64 -14.59
CA THR A 36 43.97 -21.77 -15.33
C THR A 36 45.09 -20.83 -14.87
N GLY A 37 44.81 -19.81 -14.06
CA GLY A 37 45.84 -18.87 -13.55
C GLY A 37 46.54 -17.99 -14.60
N THR A 38 46.22 -18.17 -15.89
CA THR A 38 46.73 -17.35 -16.99
C THR A 38 45.97 -16.03 -17.07
N SER A 39 46.71 -14.92 -16.96
CA SER A 39 46.14 -13.58 -17.01
C SER A 39 45.49 -13.34 -18.38
N PRO A 40 44.18 -13.05 -18.47
CA PRO A 40 43.52 -12.78 -19.73
C PRO A 40 44.15 -11.59 -20.46
N SER A 41 44.12 -11.58 -21.79
CA SER A 41 44.43 -10.37 -22.57
C SER A 41 43.46 -9.23 -22.21
N GLY A 42 43.87 -7.98 -22.43
CA GLY A 42 43.07 -6.78 -22.13
C GLY A 42 41.65 -6.80 -22.73
N ASP A 43 41.50 -7.42 -23.91
CA ASP A 43 40.22 -7.56 -24.62
C ASP A 43 39.22 -8.44 -23.86
N ASN A 44 39.68 -9.50 -23.19
CA ASN A 44 38.85 -10.39 -22.39
C ASN A 44 38.26 -9.65 -21.18
N PHE A 45 39.03 -8.77 -20.54
CA PHE A 45 38.54 -7.93 -19.43
C PHE A 45 37.51 -6.91 -19.87
N GLN A 46 37.66 -6.33 -21.07
CA GLN A 46 36.68 -5.41 -21.62
C GLN A 46 35.39 -6.15 -22.00
N GLN A 47 35.50 -7.34 -22.58
CA GLN A 47 34.35 -8.20 -22.88
C GLN A 47 33.59 -8.58 -21.60
N ALA A 48 34.29 -8.98 -20.54
CA ALA A 48 33.72 -9.27 -19.24
C ALA A 48 32.97 -8.07 -18.64
N ARG A 49 33.57 -6.87 -18.71
CA ARG A 49 32.93 -5.61 -18.28
C ARG A 49 31.67 -5.30 -19.08
N ASN A 50 31.70 -5.50 -20.39
CA ASN A 50 30.55 -5.28 -21.27
C ASN A 50 29.40 -6.24 -20.94
N VAL A 51 29.70 -7.52 -20.73
CA VAL A 51 28.70 -8.54 -20.33
C VAL A 51 28.12 -8.21 -18.95
N ARG A 52 28.97 -7.88 -17.97
CA ARG A 52 28.53 -7.44 -16.64
C ARG A 52 27.63 -6.22 -16.73
N GLY A 53 28.00 -5.23 -17.55
CA GLY A 53 27.19 -4.02 -17.76
C GLY A 53 25.82 -4.32 -18.37
N LYS A 54 25.75 -5.22 -19.35
CA LYS A 54 24.47 -5.68 -19.94
C LYS A 54 23.60 -6.40 -18.89
N LEU A 55 24.21 -7.27 -18.09
CA LEU A 55 23.53 -7.98 -17.01
C LEU A 55 22.95 -7.05 -15.95
N VAL A 56 23.76 -6.11 -15.46
CA VAL A 56 23.31 -5.13 -14.46
C VAL A 56 22.12 -4.33 -15.00
N LYS A 57 22.20 -3.82 -16.24
CA LYS A 57 21.09 -3.10 -16.88
C LYS A 57 19.83 -3.96 -16.97
N TYR A 58 19.97 -5.23 -17.33
CA TYR A 58 18.84 -6.15 -17.42
C TYR A 58 18.19 -6.41 -16.05
N PHE A 59 18.98 -6.70 -15.02
CA PHE A 59 18.48 -6.89 -13.66
C PHE A 59 17.80 -5.63 -13.11
N THR A 60 18.39 -4.45 -13.32
CA THR A 60 17.77 -3.19 -12.87
C THR A 60 16.41 -2.94 -13.52
N ARG A 61 16.23 -3.32 -14.78
CA ARG A 61 14.94 -3.21 -15.47
C ARG A 61 13.92 -4.20 -14.87
N LEU A 62 14.32 -5.45 -14.67
CA LEU A 62 13.43 -6.46 -14.07
C LEU A 62 13.00 -6.08 -12.66
N ASP A 63 13.89 -5.53 -11.84
CA ASP A 63 13.55 -5.07 -10.49
C ASP A 63 12.55 -3.90 -10.54
N ALA A 64 12.70 -2.97 -11.48
CA ALA A 64 11.74 -1.89 -11.68
C ALA A 64 10.37 -2.39 -12.16
N GLU A 65 10.35 -3.33 -13.11
CA GLU A 65 9.11 -3.97 -13.58
C GLU A 65 8.41 -4.73 -12.46
N LYS A 66 9.16 -5.54 -11.70
CA LYS A 66 8.65 -6.26 -10.51
C LYS A 66 8.03 -5.29 -9.50
N LYS A 67 8.76 -4.22 -9.15
CA LYS A 67 8.29 -3.21 -8.21
C LYS A 67 7.00 -2.55 -8.66
N SER A 68 6.89 -2.23 -9.95
CA SER A 68 5.65 -1.67 -10.53
C SER A 68 4.46 -2.64 -10.40
N MET A 69 4.68 -3.94 -10.63
CA MET A 69 3.63 -4.95 -10.46
C MET A 69 3.24 -5.13 -8.99
N GLU A 70 4.19 -5.12 -8.06
CA GLU A 70 3.92 -5.17 -6.62
C GLU A 70 3.12 -3.96 -6.14
N GLU A 71 3.44 -2.76 -6.63
CA GLU A 71 2.67 -1.53 -6.36
C GLU A 71 1.23 -1.64 -6.87
N ALA A 72 1.04 -2.21 -8.07
CA ALA A 72 -0.29 -2.45 -8.62
C ALA A 72 -1.08 -3.47 -7.78
N LEU A 73 -0.46 -4.59 -7.39
CA LEU A 73 -1.08 -5.59 -6.51
C LEU A 73 -1.52 -4.96 -5.18
N ALA A 74 -0.67 -4.15 -4.56
CA ALA A 74 -1.00 -3.46 -3.32
C ALA A 74 -2.21 -2.52 -3.46
N VAL A 75 -2.45 -1.94 -4.63
CA VAL A 75 -3.68 -1.18 -4.90
C VAL A 75 -4.90 -2.10 -4.92
N TYR A 76 -4.82 -3.21 -5.65
CA TYR A 76 -5.92 -4.19 -5.71
C TYR A 76 -6.23 -4.81 -4.36
N GLU A 77 -5.23 -5.15 -3.55
CA GLU A 77 -5.41 -5.66 -2.18
C GLU A 77 -6.19 -4.68 -1.31
N ARG A 78 -5.90 -3.37 -1.40
CA ARG A 78 -6.64 -2.33 -0.68
C ARG A 78 -8.09 -2.20 -1.15
N VAL A 79 -8.35 -2.37 -2.45
CA VAL A 79 -9.70 -2.32 -3.02
C VAL A 79 -10.50 -3.56 -2.64
N LEU A 80 -9.86 -4.73 -2.64
CA LEU A 80 -10.47 -6.02 -2.34
C LEU A 80 -10.51 -6.34 -0.83
N ALA A 81 -9.93 -5.47 0.01
CA ALA A 81 -9.91 -5.62 1.45
C ALA A 81 -11.31 -5.99 1.99
N PRO A 82 -11.47 -7.11 2.73
CA PRO A 82 -12.77 -7.60 3.18
C PRO A 82 -13.60 -6.55 3.92
N VAL A 83 -12.94 -5.68 4.70
CA VAL A 83 -13.56 -4.62 5.49
C VAL A 83 -14.38 -3.62 4.67
N ARG A 84 -14.11 -3.50 3.35
CA ARG A 84 -14.88 -2.63 2.44
C ARG A 84 -16.21 -3.23 1.99
N ARG A 85 -16.39 -4.53 2.18
CA ARG A 85 -17.59 -5.30 1.80
C ARG A 85 -18.48 -5.63 3.00
N LEU A 86 -18.07 -5.24 4.21
CA LEU A 86 -18.87 -5.45 5.41
C LEU A 86 -20.13 -4.58 5.35
N PRO A 87 -21.30 -5.13 5.71
CA PRO A 87 -22.50 -4.34 5.95
C PRO A 87 -22.24 -3.29 7.05
N PRO A 88 -22.93 -2.14 7.01
CA PRO A 88 -22.81 -1.10 8.05
C PRO A 88 -23.04 -1.63 9.46
N GLU A 89 -23.94 -2.60 9.65
CA GLU A 89 -24.27 -3.21 10.94
C GLU A 89 -23.06 -3.90 11.56
N ILE A 90 -22.30 -4.62 10.75
CA ILE A 90 -21.09 -5.32 11.19
C ILE A 90 -19.97 -4.32 11.48
N LEU A 91 -19.86 -3.24 10.71
CA LEU A 91 -18.91 -2.16 11.01
C LEU A 91 -19.25 -1.48 12.34
N MET A 92 -20.53 -1.19 12.60
CA MET A 92 -20.99 -0.59 13.85
C MET A 92 -20.68 -1.51 15.03
N GLU A 93 -20.95 -2.81 14.91
CA GLU A 93 -20.59 -3.81 15.92
C GLU A 93 -19.08 -3.77 16.18
N ILE A 94 -18.23 -3.84 15.17
CA ILE A 94 -16.77 -3.71 15.36
C ILE A 94 -16.40 -2.41 16.07
N PHE A 95 -17.07 -1.29 15.77
CA PHE A 95 -16.79 0.00 16.41
C PHE A 95 -17.13 0.01 17.90
N THR A 96 -18.16 -0.72 18.36
CA THR A 96 -18.47 -0.80 19.80
C THR A 96 -17.33 -1.45 20.59
N TRP A 97 -16.62 -2.42 20.00
CA TRP A 97 -15.43 -3.03 20.60
C TRP A 97 -14.22 -2.09 20.68
N THR A 98 -14.20 -1.01 19.90
CA THR A 98 -13.13 0.00 19.97
C THR A 98 -13.31 1.00 21.11
N ARG A 99 -14.44 0.95 21.81
CA ARG A 99 -14.71 1.82 22.95
C ARG A 99 -13.87 1.34 24.14
N ASN A 100 -13.02 2.21 24.65
CA ASN A 100 -12.41 1.95 25.96
C ASN A 100 -13.53 1.94 27.02
N SER A 101 -13.38 1.11 28.07
CA SER A 101 -14.34 1.05 29.18
C SER A 101 -14.45 2.38 29.95
N GLN A 102 -13.48 3.27 29.79
CA GLN A 102 -13.43 4.60 30.36
C GLN A 102 -13.94 5.65 29.37
N SER A 103 -14.61 6.70 29.87
CA SER A 103 -15.07 7.83 29.08
C SER A 103 -13.92 8.47 28.29
N TYR A 104 -14.14 8.84 27.02
CA TYR A 104 -13.11 9.50 26.21
C TYR A 104 -13.18 11.03 26.35
N HIS A 105 -12.05 11.72 26.20
CA HIS A 105 -12.07 13.18 26.15
C HIS A 105 -12.49 13.66 24.76
N ALA A 106 -13.53 14.50 24.66
CA ALA A 106 -14.05 14.97 23.38
C ALA A 106 -13.01 15.75 22.54
N HIS A 107 -12.02 16.38 23.19
CA HIS A 107 -10.95 17.10 22.51
C HIS A 107 -9.77 16.22 22.09
N ARG A 108 -9.70 14.96 22.54
CA ARG A 108 -8.60 14.03 22.23
C ARG A 108 -8.98 13.15 21.03
N MET A 109 -8.69 13.65 19.84
CA MET A 109 -9.06 12.99 18.57
C MET A 109 -8.19 11.79 18.16
N LYS A 110 -7.33 11.28 19.07
CA LYS A 110 -6.41 10.17 18.78
C LYS A 110 -6.98 8.77 19.07
N GLY A 111 -8.21 8.69 19.58
CA GLY A 111 -8.86 7.43 19.93
C GLY A 111 -10.26 7.28 19.31
N SER A 112 -10.92 6.16 19.58
CA SER A 112 -12.36 6.01 19.32
C SER A 112 -13.13 7.11 20.07
N PRO A 113 -14.14 7.75 19.46
CA PRO A 113 -14.78 7.40 18.17
C PRO A 113 -14.15 8.07 16.94
N TRP A 114 -13.16 8.94 17.14
CA TRP A 114 -12.57 9.79 16.12
C TRP A 114 -11.82 9.02 15.05
N VAL A 115 -10.98 8.08 15.46
CA VAL A 115 -10.12 7.33 14.55
C VAL A 115 -10.96 6.54 13.55
N VAL A 116 -12.01 5.86 14.02
CA VAL A 116 -12.91 5.09 13.15
C VAL A 116 -13.75 5.97 12.23
N SER A 117 -14.17 7.16 12.68
CA SER A 117 -14.93 8.09 11.84
C SER A 117 -14.07 8.79 10.76
N HIS A 118 -12.74 8.77 10.89
CA HIS A 118 -11.82 9.44 9.95
C HIS A 118 -11.18 8.51 8.91
N VAL A 119 -11.47 7.20 8.93
CA VAL A 119 -10.90 6.24 7.97
C VAL A 119 -11.37 6.51 6.53
N CYS A 120 -12.69 6.53 6.30
CA CYS A 120 -13.28 6.79 4.99
C CYS A 120 -14.74 7.27 5.12
N LYS A 121 -15.39 7.63 4.01
CA LYS A 121 -16.80 8.07 4.01
C LYS A 121 -17.76 6.99 4.52
N THR A 122 -17.56 5.73 4.15
CA THR A 122 -18.40 4.59 4.58
C THR A 122 -18.29 4.36 6.09
N TRP A 123 -17.07 4.34 6.64
CA TRP A 123 -16.86 4.18 8.07
C TRP A 123 -17.40 5.36 8.87
N ARG A 124 -17.26 6.59 8.35
CA ARG A 124 -17.88 7.78 8.95
C ARG A 124 -19.40 7.63 9.04
N ALA A 125 -20.06 7.24 7.93
CA ALA A 125 -21.50 7.06 7.91
C ALA A 125 -21.96 6.00 8.92
N ALA A 126 -21.28 4.84 8.98
CA ALA A 126 -21.57 3.80 9.96
C ALA A 126 -21.32 4.28 11.41
N ALA A 127 -20.20 4.95 11.67
CA ALA A 127 -19.87 5.48 13.00
C ALA A 127 -20.87 6.54 13.48
N LEU A 128 -21.33 7.44 12.60
CA LEU A 128 -22.37 8.43 12.92
C LEU A 128 -23.75 7.78 13.12
N SER A 129 -23.99 6.63 12.49
CA SER A 129 -25.22 5.84 12.65
C SER A 129 -25.20 4.95 13.90
N CYS A 130 -24.10 4.94 14.67
CA CYS A 130 -23.95 4.19 15.91
C CYS A 130 -23.93 5.16 17.10
N PRO A 131 -25.09 5.48 17.73
CA PRO A 131 -25.15 6.45 18.82
C PRO A 131 -24.31 6.06 20.04
N GLU A 132 -24.20 4.76 20.33
CA GLU A 132 -23.44 4.21 21.47
C GLU A 132 -21.95 4.57 21.47
N LEU A 133 -21.44 4.91 20.30
CA LEU A 133 -20.07 5.33 20.10
C LEU A 133 -19.83 6.78 20.61
N TRP A 134 -20.91 7.56 20.79
CA TRP A 134 -20.89 8.99 21.11
C TRP A 134 -21.52 9.35 22.46
N THR A 135 -21.82 8.39 23.34
CA THR A 135 -22.56 8.64 24.60
C THR A 135 -21.69 8.90 25.83
N ASN A 136 -20.46 8.40 25.90
CA ASN A 136 -19.64 8.43 27.12
C ASN A 136 -18.35 9.26 26.96
N PHE A 137 -18.47 10.60 27.04
CA PHE A 137 -17.34 11.50 26.86
C PHE A 137 -17.23 12.64 27.88
N ILE A 138 -16.01 13.10 28.08
CA ILE A 138 -15.64 14.19 28.99
C ILE A 138 -15.34 15.45 28.19
N VAL A 139 -16.04 16.54 28.51
CA VAL A 139 -15.76 17.89 28.01
C VAL A 139 -15.05 18.68 29.10
N SER A 140 -13.73 18.84 28.98
CA SER A 140 -12.94 19.56 29.99
C SER A 140 -12.98 21.08 29.76
N HIS A 141 -13.30 21.85 30.80
CA HIS A 141 -13.53 23.30 30.78
C HIS A 141 -12.37 24.15 30.22
N ARG A 142 -11.11 23.70 30.37
CA ARG A 142 -9.94 24.46 29.88
C ARG A 142 -9.88 24.58 28.34
N SER A 143 -10.60 23.72 27.61
CA SER A 143 -10.69 23.78 26.15
C SER A 143 -11.83 24.68 25.65
N ILE A 144 -12.73 25.11 26.55
CA ILE A 144 -13.98 25.82 26.22
C ILE A 144 -13.78 27.33 26.03
N HIS A 145 -12.69 27.91 26.54
CA HIS A 145 -12.42 29.36 26.45
C HIS A 145 -12.20 29.90 25.03
N ARG A 146 -12.23 29.06 23.98
CA ARG A 146 -12.13 29.54 22.59
C ARG A 146 -13.32 29.23 21.69
N LYS A 147 -14.18 28.22 21.96
CA LYS A 147 -15.39 27.92 21.18
C LYS A 147 -16.46 27.19 22.01
N ASP A 148 -17.72 27.55 21.77
CA ASP A 148 -18.92 26.92 22.32
C ASP A 148 -18.87 25.37 22.16
N PRO A 149 -19.04 24.59 23.25
CA PRO A 149 -18.95 23.12 23.20
C PRO A 149 -19.91 22.49 22.20
N CYS A 150 -21.12 23.04 22.07
CA CYS A 150 -22.14 22.59 21.12
C CYS A 150 -21.71 22.85 19.66
N SER A 151 -21.00 23.94 19.41
CA SER A 151 -20.42 24.28 18.11
C SER A 151 -19.25 23.37 17.75
N MET A 152 -18.45 22.95 18.73
CA MET A 152 -17.41 21.95 18.52
C MET A 152 -18.00 20.59 18.16
N LEU A 153 -18.99 20.10 18.91
CA LEU A 153 -19.68 18.83 18.62
C LEU A 153 -20.37 18.89 17.24
N ARG A 154 -21.01 20.00 16.88
CA ARG A 154 -21.59 20.18 15.54
C ARG A 154 -20.54 20.18 14.43
N ALA A 155 -19.40 20.86 14.61
CA ALA A 155 -18.32 20.87 13.62
C ALA A 155 -17.67 19.49 13.43
N ILE A 156 -17.67 18.69 14.49
CA ILE A 156 -17.16 17.33 14.55
C ILE A 156 -18.07 16.35 13.80
N VAL A 157 -19.38 16.46 14.01
CA VAL A 157 -20.40 15.56 13.43
C VAL A 157 -20.66 15.90 11.97
N LYS A 158 -20.45 17.16 11.56
CA LYS A 158 -20.73 17.66 10.20
C LYS A 158 -19.53 17.69 9.24
N ARG A 159 -18.38 17.10 9.59
CA ARG A 159 -17.17 17.04 8.74
C ARG A 159 -17.00 15.67 8.09
#